data_AF-A0A1T4XTD4-F1
#
_entry.id   AF-A0A1T4XTD4-F1
#
_cell.length_a   1.000
_cell.length_b   1.000
_cell.length_c   1.000
_cell.angle_alpha   90.00
_cell.angle_beta   90.00
_cell.angle_gamma   90.00
#
_symmetry.space_group_name_H-M   'P 1'
#
loop_
_entity.id
_entity.type
_entity.pdbx_description
1 polymer ?
#
loop_
_entity_poly.entity_id
_entity_poly.type
_entity_poly.pdbx_seq_one_letter_code
_entity_poly.pdbx_strand_id
1 'polypeptide(L)'
;MADIKLFKINNGVEELPATWVSLERELQTLIEQNMSTFFGVTFLKTEYITSNGGRIDSLGIDENNCPVIFEYKRASNENVINQGLFYLDWLLDHKADFELLVMKTLGKEFSDKLDWSMPRLICIAGDFTKYDEYAVKQINRNIDLIRYKKFGDELLLFDLINSNVATPIKDTTIEKVVKQSTDKTFDEQLESTSNNLRELYYSIRDYILALGDDVTENKLKLYSAFKKIKNIACIEVRMKSIMLYLRLNPDEIMDCQHFLEPAKNFV
;
A
#
# COMPACT_ATOMS: atom_id res chain seq x y z
N MET A 1 1.77 4.59 -24.35
CA MET A 1 2.11 3.59 -23.30
C MET A 1 2.70 2.38 -23.99
N ALA A 2 3.76 1.81 -23.42
CA ALA A 2 4.44 0.67 -24.02
C ALA A 2 3.54 -0.56 -23.96
N ASP A 3 3.29 -1.18 -25.11
CA ASP A 3 2.61 -2.47 -25.14
C ASP A 3 3.59 -3.54 -24.64
N ILE A 4 3.41 -3.98 -23.39
CA ILE A 4 4.24 -5.02 -22.78
C ILE A 4 4.04 -6.31 -23.58
N LYS A 5 5.12 -6.79 -24.22
CA LYS A 5 5.20 -8.07 -24.91
C LYS A 5 5.95 -9.08 -24.05
N LEU A 6 5.38 -10.27 -23.88
CA LEU A 6 5.98 -11.36 -23.13
C LEU A 6 6.31 -12.51 -24.08
N PHE A 7 7.49 -13.10 -23.96
CA PHE A 7 7.94 -14.19 -24.82
C PHE A 7 8.37 -15.40 -23.99
N LYS A 8 7.96 -16.60 -24.44
CA LYS A 8 8.57 -17.86 -24.01
C LYS A 8 9.79 -18.12 -24.90
N ILE A 9 10.94 -18.43 -24.29
CA ILE A 9 12.22 -18.64 -25.00
C ILE A 9 12.74 -20.08 -24.96
N ASN A 10 12.11 -20.94 -24.15
CA ASN A 10 12.47 -22.35 -24.06
C ASN A 10 11.66 -23.15 -25.09
N ASN A 11 12.37 -23.93 -25.93
CA ASN A 11 11.83 -24.71 -27.07
C ASN A 11 11.30 -23.86 -28.23
N GLY A 12 11.98 -22.75 -28.54
CA GLY A 12 11.58 -21.79 -29.56
C GLY A 12 11.21 -20.44 -28.93
N VAL A 13 11.11 -19.41 -29.77
CA VAL A 13 10.68 -18.07 -29.35
C VAL A 13 9.23 -17.88 -29.78
N GLU A 14 8.34 -17.70 -28.80
CA GLU A 14 6.90 -17.51 -29.02
C GLU A 14 6.41 -16.33 -28.19
N GLU A 15 5.68 -15.40 -28.82
CA GLU A 15 5.00 -14.31 -28.12
C GLU A 15 3.76 -14.87 -27.40
N LEU A 16 3.67 -14.62 -26.09
CA LEU A 16 2.48 -14.91 -25.30
C LEU A 16 1.51 -13.73 -25.44
N PRO A 17 0.32 -13.91 -26.02
CA PRO A 17 -0.63 -12.81 -26.17
C PRO A 17 -1.16 -12.37 -24.81
N ALA A 18 -1.19 -11.05 -24.58
CA ALA A 18 -1.85 -10.48 -23.43
C ALA A 18 -3.37 -10.65 -23.57
N THR A 19 -4.01 -11.13 -22.51
CA THR A 19 -5.45 -11.32 -22.41
C THR A 19 -5.98 -10.72 -21.11
N TRP A 20 -7.29 -10.53 -21.06
CA TRP A 20 -8.03 -10.12 -19.86
C TRP A 20 -8.64 -11.35 -19.19
N VAL A 21 -8.94 -11.26 -17.89
CA VAL A 21 -9.76 -12.29 -17.24
C VAL A 21 -11.18 -12.28 -17.81
N SER A 22 -11.79 -13.46 -17.87
CA SER A 22 -13.14 -13.65 -18.39
C SER A 22 -14.19 -12.99 -17.48
N LEU A 23 -13.98 -13.13 -16.17
CA LEU A 23 -14.87 -12.63 -15.12
C LEU A 23 -14.07 -11.83 -14.09
N GLU A 24 -14.52 -10.61 -13.78
CA GLU A 24 -13.93 -9.77 -12.73
C GLU A 24 -13.82 -10.50 -11.39
N ARG A 25 -14.84 -11.33 -11.07
CA ARG A 25 -14.87 -12.16 -9.87
C ARG A 25 -13.73 -13.18 -9.79
N GLU A 26 -13.24 -13.70 -10.92
CA GLU A 26 -12.09 -14.61 -10.94
C GLU A 26 -10.82 -13.88 -10.50
N LEU A 27 -10.59 -12.67 -11.02
CA LEU A 27 -9.45 -11.84 -10.64
C LEU A 27 -9.51 -11.44 -9.16
N GLN A 28 -10.68 -10.97 -8.70
CA GLN A 28 -10.89 -10.64 -7.29
C GLN A 28 -10.58 -11.84 -6.40
N THR A 29 -11.14 -13.01 -6.70
CA THR A 29 -10.92 -14.23 -5.89
C THR A 29 -9.44 -14.63 -5.87
N LEU A 30 -8.76 -14.56 -7.02
CA LEU A 30 -7.32 -14.86 -7.12
C LEU A 30 -6.50 -13.91 -6.24
N ILE A 31 -6.83 -12.62 -6.27
CA ILE A 31 -6.13 -11.60 -5.50
C ILE A 31 -6.43 -11.73 -4.00
N GLU A 32 -7.69 -11.93 -3.59
CA GLU A 32 -8.08 -12.12 -2.19
C GLU A 32 -7.35 -13.30 -1.54
N GLN A 33 -7.21 -14.43 -2.27
CA GLN A 33 -6.50 -15.62 -1.78
C GLN A 33 -4.98 -15.42 -1.65
N ASN A 34 -4.41 -14.47 -2.38
CA ASN A 34 -2.96 -14.27 -2.49
C ASN A 34 -2.54 -12.82 -2.20
N MET A 35 -3.36 -12.08 -1.45
CA MET A 35 -3.26 -10.63 -1.32
C MET A 35 -1.97 -10.21 -0.62
N SER A 36 -1.50 -11.03 0.32
CA SER A 36 -0.21 -10.84 0.99
C SER A 36 0.94 -10.98 -0.01
N THR A 37 0.92 -12.03 -0.83
CA THR A 37 1.94 -12.28 -1.85
C THR A 37 1.98 -11.18 -2.90
N PHE A 38 0.83 -10.77 -3.43
CA PHE A 38 0.78 -9.75 -4.49
C PHE A 38 1.04 -8.34 -3.96
N PHE A 39 0.36 -7.95 -2.88
CA PHE A 39 0.24 -6.55 -2.47
C PHE A 39 0.78 -6.25 -1.07
N GLY A 40 1.23 -7.27 -0.31
CA GLY A 40 1.61 -7.10 1.09
C GLY A 40 0.41 -6.76 1.96
N VAL A 41 -0.78 -7.22 1.59
CA VAL A 41 -2.02 -6.93 2.32
C VAL A 41 -2.58 -8.19 2.95
N THR A 42 -2.92 -8.11 4.23
CA THR A 42 -3.70 -9.12 4.93
C THR A 42 -5.17 -8.93 4.60
N PHE A 43 -5.76 -9.92 3.92
CA PHE A 43 -7.18 -9.91 3.55
C PHE A 43 -8.09 -9.96 4.79
N LEU A 44 -9.17 -9.18 4.79
CA LEU A 44 -10.17 -9.16 5.86
C LEU A 44 -11.55 -9.63 5.39
N LYS A 45 -12.04 -9.05 4.29
CA LYS A 45 -13.43 -9.26 3.88
C LYS A 45 -13.63 -9.01 2.39
N THR A 46 -14.42 -9.88 1.77
CA THR A 46 -14.95 -9.75 0.41
C THR A 46 -16.35 -9.15 0.46
N GLU A 47 -16.71 -8.34 -0.53
CA GLU A 47 -18.06 -7.81 -0.75
C GLU A 47 -18.66 -7.14 0.50
N TYR A 48 -17.92 -6.20 1.10
CA TYR A 48 -18.34 -5.53 2.33
C TYR A 48 -19.47 -4.53 2.04
N ILE A 49 -20.64 -4.79 2.60
CA ILE A 49 -21.82 -3.92 2.45
C ILE A 49 -21.70 -2.73 3.40
N THR A 50 -21.74 -1.53 2.85
CA THR A 50 -21.67 -0.28 3.62
C THR A 50 -23.04 0.12 4.16
N SER A 51 -23.06 0.95 5.22
CA SER A 51 -24.29 1.42 5.87
C SER A 51 -25.22 2.22 4.94
N ASN A 52 -24.68 2.81 3.87
CA ASN A 52 -25.41 3.56 2.86
C ASN A 52 -25.84 2.69 1.64
N GLY A 53 -25.73 1.37 1.74
CA GLY A 53 -26.17 0.43 0.69
C GLY A 53 -25.19 0.25 -0.47
N GLY A 54 -23.99 0.80 -0.38
CA GLY A 54 -22.88 0.50 -1.27
C GLY A 54 -22.19 -0.83 -0.95
N ARG A 55 -21.20 -1.19 -1.75
CA ARG A 55 -20.46 -2.45 -1.60
C ARG A 55 -19.01 -2.27 -2.02
N ILE A 56 -18.11 -2.48 -1.06
CA ILE A 56 -16.66 -2.49 -1.26
C ILE A 56 -16.26 -3.88 -1.72
N ASP A 57 -15.48 -4.00 -2.80
CA ASP A 57 -15.15 -5.32 -3.36
C ASP A 57 -14.26 -6.14 -2.42
N SER A 58 -13.16 -5.57 -1.93
CA SER A 58 -12.34 -6.21 -0.88
C SER A 58 -11.76 -5.22 0.12
N LEU A 59 -11.65 -5.66 1.38
CA LEU A 59 -10.99 -4.95 2.47
C LEU A 59 -9.78 -5.74 2.98
N GLY A 60 -8.74 -5.02 3.38
CA GLY A 60 -7.54 -5.58 3.99
C GLY A 60 -6.76 -4.58 4.85
N ILE A 61 -5.62 -5.02 5.38
CA ILE A 61 -4.64 -4.20 6.11
C ILE A 61 -3.25 -4.38 5.47
N ASP A 62 -2.55 -3.29 5.16
CA ASP A 62 -1.19 -3.36 4.62
C ASP A 62 -0.12 -3.60 5.70
N GLU A 63 1.13 -3.74 5.26
CA GLU A 63 2.33 -3.97 6.08
C GLU A 63 2.63 -2.82 7.08
N ASN A 64 1.93 -1.68 6.93
CA ASN A 64 2.04 -0.52 7.81
C ASN A 64 0.90 -0.44 8.83
N ASN A 65 0.01 -1.44 8.85
CA ASN A 65 -1.25 -1.45 9.59
C ASN A 65 -2.28 -0.41 9.09
N CYS A 66 -2.13 0.07 7.86
CA CYS A 66 -3.12 0.96 7.25
C CYS A 66 -4.28 0.16 6.65
N PRO A 67 -5.53 0.62 6.82
CA PRO A 67 -6.68 0.07 6.11
C PRO A 67 -6.51 0.16 4.59
N VAL A 68 -6.90 -0.89 3.88
CA VAL A 68 -6.82 -0.97 2.42
C VAL A 68 -8.17 -1.33 1.82
N ILE A 69 -8.59 -0.57 0.81
CA ILE A 69 -9.71 -0.89 -0.06
C ILE A 69 -9.18 -1.35 -1.41
N PHE A 70 -9.72 -2.44 -1.94
CA PHE A 70 -9.55 -2.84 -3.33
C PHE A 70 -10.85 -2.66 -4.09
N GLU A 71 -10.76 -2.08 -5.29
CA GLU A 71 -11.86 -2.00 -6.25
C GLU A 71 -11.37 -2.54 -7.59
N TYR A 72 -12.16 -3.42 -8.21
CA TYR A 72 -11.76 -4.11 -9.44
C TYR A 72 -12.58 -3.62 -10.63
N LYS A 73 -11.96 -3.64 -11.82
CA LYS A 73 -12.64 -3.46 -13.10
C LYS A 73 -12.10 -4.35 -14.18
N ARG A 74 -13.00 -4.81 -15.04
CA ARG A 74 -12.62 -5.47 -16.29
C ARG A 74 -12.01 -4.53 -17.34
N ALA A 75 -12.61 -3.36 -17.56
CA ALA A 75 -12.28 -2.45 -18.67
C ALA A 75 -12.04 -0.99 -18.21
N SER A 76 -11.34 -0.22 -19.05
CA SER A 76 -10.85 1.14 -18.75
C SER A 76 -11.89 2.25 -18.68
N ASN A 77 -13.12 2.00 -19.12
CA ASN A 77 -14.12 3.06 -19.31
C ASN A 77 -15.06 3.25 -18.10
N GLU A 78 -14.80 2.55 -16.99
CA GLU A 78 -15.61 2.64 -15.78
C GLU A 78 -14.89 3.40 -14.68
N ASN A 79 -15.65 4.21 -13.94
CA ASN A 79 -15.13 5.18 -12.98
C ASN A 79 -14.77 4.54 -11.62
N VAL A 80 -13.85 3.57 -11.65
CA VAL A 80 -13.36 2.83 -10.48
C VAL A 80 -12.76 3.75 -9.43
N ILE A 81 -12.13 4.84 -9.86
CA ILE A 81 -11.51 5.82 -8.97
C ILE A 81 -12.59 6.51 -8.14
N ASN A 82 -13.66 7.04 -8.76
CA ASN A 82 -14.70 7.72 -8.01
C ASN A 82 -15.48 6.78 -7.09
N GLN A 83 -15.70 5.53 -7.51
CA GLN A 83 -16.29 4.51 -6.65
C GLN A 83 -15.40 4.22 -5.44
N GLY A 84 -14.10 4.00 -5.67
CA GLY A 84 -13.13 3.78 -4.60
C GLY A 84 -12.98 4.98 -3.65
N LEU A 85 -13.01 6.21 -4.17
CA LEU A 85 -12.98 7.43 -3.35
C LEU A 85 -14.22 7.53 -2.45
N PHE A 86 -15.40 7.23 -3.00
CA PHE A 86 -16.63 7.21 -2.22
C PHE A 86 -16.55 6.23 -1.05
N TYR A 87 -15.95 5.06 -1.26
CA TYR A 87 -15.75 4.07 -0.20
C TYR A 87 -14.62 4.42 0.76
N LEU A 88 -13.56 5.09 0.29
CA LEU A 88 -12.51 5.59 1.15
C LEU A 88 -13.04 6.64 2.13
N ASP A 89 -13.89 7.56 1.66
CA ASP A 89 -14.57 8.52 2.53
C ASP A 89 -15.51 7.81 3.52
N TRP A 90 -16.29 6.82 3.06
CA TRP A 90 -17.13 6.01 3.95
C TRP A 90 -16.30 5.32 5.05
N LEU A 91 -15.16 4.72 4.69
CA LEU A 91 -14.26 4.04 5.62
C LEU A 91 -13.71 5.00 6.68
N LEU A 92 -13.35 6.22 6.29
CA LEU A 92 -12.87 7.26 7.20
C LEU A 92 -13.95 7.77 8.15
N ASP A 93 -15.21 7.80 7.71
CA ASP A 93 -16.35 8.16 8.57
C ASP A 93 -16.79 7.01 9.50
N HIS A 94 -16.42 5.76 9.17
CA HIS A 94 -16.85 4.54 9.87
C HIS A 94 -15.66 3.74 10.44
N LYS A 95 -14.63 4.42 10.96
CA LYS A 95 -13.42 3.80 11.54
C LYS A 95 -13.73 2.71 12.57
N ALA A 96 -14.73 2.94 13.43
CA ALA A 96 -15.14 1.99 14.46
C ALA A 96 -15.66 0.66 13.89
N ASP A 97 -16.34 0.69 12.74
CA ASP A 97 -16.84 -0.52 12.09
C ASP A 97 -15.68 -1.35 11.53
N PHE A 98 -14.68 -0.68 10.95
CA PHE A 98 -13.46 -1.32 10.47
C PHE A 98 -12.61 -1.87 11.62
N GLU A 99 -12.40 -1.12 12.70
CA GLU A 99 -11.71 -1.58 13.91
C GLU A 99 -12.37 -2.84 14.48
N LEU A 100 -13.70 -2.86 14.55
CA LEU A 100 -14.46 -4.02 15.00
C LEU A 100 -14.29 -5.22 14.05
N LEU A 101 -14.27 -4.98 12.73
CA LEU A 101 -14.00 -6.02 11.73
C LEU A 101 -12.60 -6.63 11.94
N VAL A 102 -11.59 -5.79 12.12
CA VAL A 102 -10.21 -6.21 12.37
C VAL A 102 -10.10 -7.00 13.67
N MET A 103 -10.67 -6.48 14.75
CA MET A 103 -10.68 -7.16 16.05
C MET A 103 -11.34 -8.54 15.96
N LYS A 104 -12.44 -8.67 15.22
CA LYS A 104 -13.15 -9.95 15.04
C LYS A 104 -12.39 -10.94 14.15
N THR A 105 -11.61 -10.45 13.18
CA THR A 105 -10.97 -11.29 12.15
C THR A 105 -9.53 -11.67 12.53
N LEU A 106 -8.74 -10.71 13.01
CA LEU A 106 -7.31 -10.85 13.32
C LEU A 106 -7.01 -10.71 14.82
N GLY A 107 -7.97 -10.25 15.62
CA GLY A 107 -7.80 -10.07 17.06
C GLY A 107 -7.46 -8.64 17.46
N LYS A 108 -7.52 -8.40 18.77
CA LYS A 108 -7.36 -7.06 19.35
C LYS A 108 -5.97 -6.46 19.09
N GLU A 109 -4.93 -7.28 19.08
CA GLU A 109 -3.56 -6.80 18.86
C GLU A 109 -3.40 -6.08 17.50
N PHE A 110 -4.03 -6.58 16.44
CA PHE A 110 -4.01 -5.93 15.13
C PHE A 110 -4.88 -4.68 15.11
N SER A 111 -6.04 -4.72 15.78
CA SER A 111 -6.95 -3.57 15.90
C SER A 111 -6.30 -2.39 16.63
N ASP A 112 -5.57 -2.67 17.72
CA ASP A 112 -4.87 -1.65 18.52
C ASP A 112 -3.68 -1.00 17.76
N LYS A 113 -3.18 -1.65 16.69
CA LYS A 113 -2.06 -1.17 15.86
C LYS A 113 -2.49 -0.41 14.60
N LEU A 114 -3.79 -0.29 14.32
CA LEU A 114 -4.28 0.36 13.11
C LEU A 114 -3.74 1.79 12.97
N ASP A 115 -3.19 2.09 11.80
CA ASP A 115 -2.71 3.41 11.45
C ASP A 115 -3.63 4.04 10.39
N TRP A 116 -4.34 5.08 10.79
CA TRP A 116 -5.30 5.81 9.95
C TRP A 116 -4.68 6.97 9.17
N SER A 117 -3.36 7.19 9.27
CA SER A 117 -2.69 8.32 8.62
C SER A 117 -2.65 8.18 7.10
N MET A 118 -2.54 6.95 6.57
CA MET A 118 -2.37 6.69 5.14
C MET A 118 -3.23 5.52 4.62
N PRO A 119 -4.56 5.52 4.85
CA PRO A 119 -5.43 4.49 4.29
C PRO A 119 -5.29 4.46 2.76
N ARG A 120 -5.25 3.25 2.22
CA ARG A 120 -4.83 2.98 0.85
C ARG A 120 -6.03 2.54 0.01
N LEU A 121 -6.19 3.16 -1.16
CA LEU A 121 -7.14 2.70 -2.17
C LEU A 121 -6.34 2.07 -3.32
N ILE A 122 -6.63 0.82 -3.65
CA ILE A 122 -6.01 0.11 -4.78
C ILE A 122 -7.09 -0.17 -5.82
N CYS A 123 -7.03 0.56 -6.94
CA CYS A 123 -7.90 0.32 -8.08
C CYS A 123 -7.20 -0.60 -9.06
N ILE A 124 -7.80 -1.76 -9.36
CA ILE A 124 -7.22 -2.76 -10.27
C ILE A 124 -8.07 -2.83 -11.53
N ALA A 125 -7.50 -2.48 -12.67
CA ALA A 125 -8.22 -2.48 -13.94
C ALA A 125 -7.38 -3.04 -15.08
N GLY A 126 -8.05 -3.41 -16.16
CA GLY A 126 -7.36 -3.85 -17.36
C GLY A 126 -6.54 -2.72 -17.99
N ASP A 127 -7.06 -1.51 -17.99
CA ASP A 127 -6.32 -0.34 -18.45
C ASP A 127 -6.87 0.93 -17.79
N PHE A 128 -6.13 2.02 -17.87
CA PHE A 128 -6.50 3.34 -17.37
C PHE A 128 -6.17 4.39 -18.42
N THR A 129 -6.92 5.48 -18.43
CA THR A 129 -6.65 6.61 -19.32
C THR A 129 -5.64 7.56 -18.70
N LYS A 130 -4.99 8.38 -19.54
CA LYS A 130 -4.15 9.48 -19.07
C LYS A 130 -4.88 10.48 -18.16
N TYR A 131 -6.22 10.53 -18.25
CA TYR A 131 -7.04 11.42 -17.41
C TYR A 131 -7.19 10.85 -16.00
N ASP A 132 -7.28 9.53 -15.87
CA ASP A 132 -7.31 8.82 -14.59
C ASP A 132 -6.00 9.03 -13.82
N GLU A 133 -4.88 8.83 -14.50
CA GLU A 133 -3.54 9.11 -13.94
C GLU A 133 -3.39 10.57 -13.51
N TYR A 134 -3.87 11.50 -14.33
CA TYR A 134 -3.83 12.92 -13.99
C TYR A 134 -4.71 13.23 -12.78
N ALA A 135 -5.92 12.69 -12.72
CA ALA A 135 -6.86 12.91 -11.62
C ALA A 135 -6.27 12.44 -10.29
N VAL A 136 -5.68 11.24 -10.23
CA VAL A 136 -5.05 10.71 -9.01
C VAL A 136 -3.91 11.60 -8.52
N LYS A 137 -3.13 12.22 -9.43
CA LYS A 137 -2.09 13.19 -9.06
C LYS A 137 -2.63 14.48 -8.44
N GLN A 138 -3.89 14.83 -8.71
CA GLN A 138 -4.55 16.00 -8.11
C GLN A 138 -5.22 15.66 -6.78
N ILE A 139 -5.40 14.37 -6.47
CA ILE A 139 -6.08 13.92 -5.25
C ILE A 139 -5.03 13.65 -4.18
N ASN A 140 -5.15 14.35 -3.05
CA ASN A 140 -4.28 14.16 -1.90
C ASN A 140 -4.74 12.94 -1.05
N ARG A 141 -4.67 11.74 -1.65
CA ARG A 141 -4.99 10.43 -1.04
C ARG A 141 -4.01 9.37 -1.54
N ASN A 142 -3.70 8.38 -0.73
CA ASN A 142 -2.82 7.25 -1.08
C ASN A 142 -3.59 6.28 -2.01
N ILE A 143 -3.44 6.43 -3.32
CA ILE A 143 -4.20 5.70 -4.35
C ILE A 143 -3.23 5.04 -5.31
N ASP A 144 -3.35 3.73 -5.46
CA ASP A 144 -2.60 2.97 -6.45
C ASP A 144 -3.54 2.53 -7.58
N LEU A 145 -3.18 2.88 -8.80
CA LEU A 145 -3.78 2.39 -10.02
C LEU A 145 -2.92 1.23 -10.53
N ILE A 146 -3.46 0.03 -10.49
CA ILE A 146 -2.76 -1.18 -10.90
C ILE A 146 -3.40 -1.70 -12.19
N ARG A 147 -2.65 -1.62 -13.28
CA ARG A 147 -3.00 -2.31 -14.51
C ARG A 147 -2.67 -3.78 -14.38
N TYR A 148 -3.56 -4.69 -14.77
CA TYR A 148 -3.24 -6.12 -14.86
C TYR A 148 -3.22 -6.62 -16.31
N LYS A 149 -2.36 -7.60 -16.62
CA LYS A 149 -2.39 -8.36 -17.88
C LYS A 149 -2.20 -9.85 -17.60
N LYS A 150 -3.04 -10.72 -18.17
CA LYS A 150 -2.90 -12.18 -18.07
C LYS A 150 -2.25 -12.73 -19.34
N PHE A 151 -1.28 -13.64 -19.20
CA PHE A 151 -0.62 -14.30 -20.33
C PHE A 151 -0.80 -15.82 -20.21
N GLY A 152 -1.67 -16.38 -21.03
CA GLY A 152 -2.11 -17.77 -20.86
C GLY A 152 -2.84 -17.97 -19.53
N ASP A 153 -2.63 -19.12 -18.88
CA ASP A 153 -3.31 -19.46 -17.62
C ASP A 153 -2.46 -19.31 -16.36
N GLU A 154 -1.14 -19.20 -16.50
CA GLU A 154 -0.20 -19.28 -15.37
C GLU A 154 0.45 -17.93 -15.02
N LEU A 155 0.38 -16.95 -15.92
CA LEU A 155 1.14 -15.71 -15.78
C LEU A 155 0.18 -14.53 -15.64
N LEU A 156 0.38 -13.76 -14.58
CA LEU A 156 -0.33 -12.52 -14.30
C LEU A 156 0.70 -11.43 -14.02
N LEU A 157 0.58 -10.32 -14.74
CA LEU A 157 1.41 -9.14 -14.58
C LEU A 157 0.57 -8.03 -13.94
N PHE A 158 1.15 -7.37 -12.94
CA PHE A 158 0.65 -6.13 -12.35
C PHE A 158 1.63 -4.99 -12.66
N ASP A 159 1.10 -3.86 -13.10
CA ASP A 159 1.84 -2.68 -13.50
C ASP A 159 1.26 -1.47 -12.77
N LEU A 160 2.04 -0.87 -11.86
CA LEU A 160 1.66 0.33 -11.12
C LEU A 160 1.85 1.54 -12.03
N ILE A 161 0.75 2.17 -12.43
CA ILE A 161 0.79 3.21 -13.47
C ILE A 161 1.02 4.61 -12.90
N ASN A 162 0.85 4.82 -11.60
CA ASN A 162 1.04 6.10 -10.96
C ASN A 162 2.03 6.02 -9.81
N SER A 163 2.78 7.10 -9.64
CA SER A 163 3.47 7.45 -8.40
C SER A 163 2.77 8.69 -7.85
N ASN A 164 1.95 8.57 -6.80
CA ASN A 164 1.40 9.73 -6.15
C ASN A 164 1.94 9.87 -4.72
N VAL A 165 2.26 11.12 -4.35
CA VAL A 165 2.69 11.47 -3.00
C VAL A 165 1.47 12.00 -2.27
N ALA A 166 0.99 11.23 -1.31
CA ALA A 166 -0.08 11.69 -0.42
C ALA A 166 0.52 12.28 0.85
N THR A 167 -0.16 13.26 1.44
CA THR A 167 0.17 13.71 2.79
C THR A 167 -0.65 12.94 3.83
N PRO A 168 -0.11 12.68 5.03
CA PRO A 168 -0.83 12.03 6.10
C PRO A 168 -2.16 12.74 6.42
N ILE A 169 -3.22 11.98 6.62
CA ILE A 169 -4.49 12.50 7.13
C ILE A 169 -4.27 12.90 8.60
N LYS A 170 -4.50 14.18 8.90
CA LYS A 170 -4.48 14.68 10.27
C LYS A 170 -5.83 14.39 10.91
N ASP A 171 -5.86 13.48 11.88
CA ASP A 171 -7.05 13.23 12.69
C ASP A 171 -7.35 14.44 13.59
N THR A 172 -8.21 15.34 13.11
CA THR A 172 -8.74 16.47 13.91
C THR A 172 -9.89 16.06 14.84
N THR A 173 -10.44 14.86 14.69
CA THR A 173 -11.61 14.38 15.45
C THR A 173 -11.26 13.63 16.73
N ILE A 174 -9.99 13.28 16.96
CA ILE A 174 -9.53 12.52 18.15
C ILE A 174 -9.04 13.46 19.28
N GLU A 175 -9.40 14.76 19.26
CA GLU A 175 -9.11 15.62 20.42
C GLU A 175 -9.95 15.27 21.67
N LYS A 176 -10.92 14.34 21.60
CA LYS A 176 -11.86 14.16 22.73
C LYS A 176 -11.91 12.82 23.45
N VAL A 177 -11.48 11.66 22.91
CA VAL A 177 -11.63 10.40 23.66
C VAL A 177 -10.61 9.30 23.29
N VAL A 178 -9.30 9.54 23.33
CA VAL A 178 -8.32 8.43 23.54
C VAL A 178 -7.15 8.94 24.36
N LYS A 179 -6.74 8.17 25.38
CA LYS A 179 -5.60 8.41 26.26
C LYS A 179 -4.40 8.97 25.49
N GLN A 180 -3.77 10.03 26.04
CA GLN A 180 -2.47 10.55 25.65
C GLN A 180 -1.53 9.43 25.16
N SER A 181 -1.36 9.28 23.85
CA SER A 181 -0.15 8.61 23.36
C SER A 181 0.98 9.61 23.54
N THR A 182 1.88 9.34 24.47
CA THR A 182 3.05 10.15 24.80
C THR A 182 4.12 10.16 23.71
N ASP A 183 3.91 9.40 22.64
CA ASP A 183 4.88 9.23 21.57
C ASP A 183 4.81 10.39 20.60
N LYS A 184 5.97 11.05 20.40
CA LYS A 184 6.14 12.07 19.35
C LYS A 184 5.92 11.44 17.97
N THR A 185 5.27 12.19 17.10
CA THR A 185 5.11 11.82 15.69
C THR A 185 6.46 11.77 14.96
N PHE A 186 6.48 11.14 13.79
CA PHE A 186 7.66 11.11 12.92
C PHE A 186 8.22 12.50 12.64
N ASP A 187 7.36 13.44 12.23
CA ASP A 187 7.80 14.80 11.89
C ASP A 187 8.33 15.53 13.14
N GLU A 188 7.70 15.36 14.32
CA GLU A 188 8.22 15.92 15.59
C GLU A 188 9.57 15.31 16.00
N GLN A 189 9.79 14.02 15.77
CA GLN A 189 11.09 13.37 16.00
C GLN A 189 12.16 13.92 15.04
N LEU A 190 11.81 14.07 13.76
CA LEU A 190 12.71 14.62 12.74
C LEU A 190 13.05 16.09 12.98
N GLU A 191 12.11 16.87 13.50
CA GLU A 191 12.35 18.26 13.90
C GLU A 191 13.21 18.34 15.16
N SER A 192 12.98 17.48 16.15
CA SER A 192 13.70 17.52 17.43
C SER A 192 15.07 16.82 17.45
N THR A 193 15.45 16.12 16.38
CA THR A 193 16.80 15.51 16.25
C THR A 193 17.88 16.54 15.87
N SER A 194 19.15 16.13 15.97
CA SER A 194 20.29 16.96 15.60
C SER A 194 20.32 17.26 14.08
N ASN A 195 20.91 18.39 13.68
CA ASN A 195 21.03 18.74 12.26
C ASN A 195 21.74 17.64 11.45
N ASN A 196 22.82 17.05 11.97
CA ASN A 196 23.54 15.97 11.29
C ASN A 196 22.66 14.74 11.04
N LEU A 197 21.83 14.35 12.02
CA LEU A 197 20.89 13.23 11.83
C LEU A 197 19.77 13.59 10.86
N ARG A 198 19.30 14.83 10.87
CA ARG A 198 18.29 15.29 9.91
C ARG A 198 18.81 15.29 8.47
N GLU A 199 20.04 15.76 8.26
CA GLU A 199 20.72 15.71 6.96
C GLU A 199 20.95 14.28 6.49
N LEU A 200 21.37 13.39 7.40
CA LEU A 200 21.53 11.96 7.10
C LEU A 200 20.20 11.32 6.69
N TYR A 201 19.11 11.63 7.40
CA TYR A 201 17.77 11.17 7.02
C TYR A 201 17.41 11.58 5.59
N TYR A 202 17.55 12.87 5.26
CA TYR A 202 17.22 13.35 3.91
C TYR A 202 18.13 12.73 2.84
N SER A 203 19.42 12.52 3.13
CA SER A 203 20.31 11.81 2.21
C SER A 203 19.89 10.36 1.95
N ILE A 204 19.46 9.63 2.99
CA ILE A 204 18.96 8.25 2.86
C ILE A 204 17.66 8.24 2.06
N ARG A 205 16.72 9.12 2.43
CA ARG A 205 15.43 9.28 1.77
C ARG A 205 15.59 9.52 0.27
N ASP A 206 16.42 10.49 -0.10
CA ASP A 206 16.63 10.86 -1.50
C ASP A 206 17.31 9.73 -2.29
N TYR A 207 18.21 8.98 -1.66
CA TYR A 207 18.78 7.77 -2.26
C TYR A 207 17.72 6.71 -2.54
N ILE A 208 16.84 6.40 -1.57
CA ILE A 208 15.79 5.39 -1.75
C ILE A 208 14.82 5.80 -2.87
N LEU A 209 14.41 7.06 -2.90
CA LEU A 209 13.53 7.59 -3.95
C LEU A 209 14.20 7.56 -5.34
N ALA A 210 15.52 7.65 -5.41
CA ALA A 210 16.27 7.55 -6.66
C ALA A 210 16.44 6.10 -7.17
N LEU A 211 16.03 5.07 -6.42
CA LEU A 211 16.14 3.66 -6.85
C LEU A 211 15.13 3.29 -7.95
N GLY A 212 14.09 4.09 -8.17
CA GLY A 212 13.14 3.90 -9.26
C GLY A 212 11.99 4.89 -9.22
N ASP A 213 11.45 5.22 -10.40
CA ASP A 213 10.33 6.15 -10.55
C ASP A 213 9.02 5.63 -9.89
N ASP A 214 8.94 4.33 -9.64
CA ASP A 214 7.83 3.63 -8.99
C ASP A 214 7.95 3.57 -7.46
N VAL A 215 8.98 4.19 -6.87
CA VAL A 215 9.18 4.26 -5.42
C VAL A 215 8.45 5.46 -4.83
N THR A 216 7.61 5.22 -3.83
CA THR A 216 6.83 6.25 -3.12
C THR A 216 7.13 6.25 -1.62
N GLU A 217 6.95 7.41 -1.00
CA GLU A 217 7.11 7.62 0.43
C GLU A 217 5.74 7.84 1.09
N ASN A 218 5.41 7.01 2.07
CA ASN A 218 4.29 7.18 2.97
C ASN A 218 4.79 7.58 4.35
N LYS A 219 4.60 8.84 4.73
CA LYS A 219 4.80 9.27 6.12
C LYS A 219 3.66 8.73 6.98
N LEU A 220 3.99 7.91 7.96
CA LEU A 220 3.03 7.33 8.91
C LEU A 220 3.15 8.04 10.25
N LYS A 221 2.35 7.63 11.24
CA LYS A 221 2.35 8.32 12.54
C LYS A 221 3.74 8.38 13.18
N LEU A 222 4.51 7.29 13.12
CA LEU A 222 5.77 7.13 13.86
C LEU A 222 7.02 6.95 12.98
N TYR A 223 6.86 6.62 11.70
CA TYR A 223 7.96 6.32 10.78
C TYR A 223 7.60 6.71 9.35
N SER A 224 8.57 6.71 8.44
CA SER A 224 8.35 6.87 7.01
C SER A 224 8.55 5.52 6.30
N ALA A 225 7.56 5.08 5.53
CA ALA A 225 7.60 3.85 4.75
C ALA A 225 7.88 4.15 3.27
N PHE A 226 8.84 3.43 2.69
CA PHE A 226 9.17 3.49 1.28
C PHE A 226 8.69 2.21 0.61
N LYS A 227 7.89 2.36 -0.44
CA LYS A 227 7.25 1.24 -1.11
C LYS A 227 7.28 1.39 -2.63
N LYS A 228 7.24 0.24 -3.30
CA LYS A 228 6.70 0.14 -4.66
C LYS A 228 5.23 -0.29 -4.51
N ILE A 229 4.89 -1.51 -4.95
CA ILE A 229 3.64 -2.18 -4.55
C ILE A 229 3.66 -2.56 -3.06
N LYS A 230 4.83 -3.03 -2.60
CA LYS A 230 5.12 -3.53 -1.26
C LYS A 230 6.21 -2.67 -0.60
N ASN A 231 6.28 -2.68 0.73
CA ASN A 231 7.35 -2.00 1.46
C ASN A 231 8.71 -2.57 1.06
N ILE A 232 9.67 -1.68 0.81
CA ILE A 232 11.08 -2.01 0.58
C ILE A 232 11.95 -1.59 1.76
N ALA A 233 11.60 -0.47 2.42
CA ALA A 233 12.27 0.03 3.60
C ALA A 233 11.31 0.86 4.46
N CYS A 234 11.49 0.85 5.78
CA CYS A 234 10.87 1.78 6.71
C CYS A 234 11.96 2.49 7.50
N ILE A 235 11.79 3.79 7.74
CA ILE A 235 12.75 4.61 8.47
C ILE A 235 12.07 5.22 9.69
N GLU A 236 12.60 4.90 10.86
CA GLU A 236 12.22 5.51 12.13
C GLU A 236 13.35 6.44 12.59
N VAL A 237 13.04 7.72 12.79
CA VAL A 237 14.00 8.70 13.31
C VAL A 237 13.84 8.78 14.83
N ARG A 238 14.94 8.60 15.55
CA ARG A 238 15.03 8.77 17.00
C ARG A 238 15.99 9.91 17.33
N MET A 239 15.95 10.35 18.58
CA MET A 239 16.76 11.49 19.04
C MET A 239 18.28 11.31 18.89
N LYS A 240 18.79 10.07 18.83
CA LYS A 240 20.24 9.76 18.71
C LYS A 240 20.59 8.81 17.57
N SER A 241 19.62 8.32 16.81
CA SER A 241 19.84 7.31 15.79
C SER A 241 18.73 7.33 14.74
N ILE A 242 19.02 6.76 13.58
CA ILE A 242 18.04 6.42 12.55
C ILE A 242 17.98 4.89 12.49
N MET A 243 16.79 4.32 12.57
CA MET A 243 16.58 2.90 12.35
C MET A 243 16.02 2.68 10.96
N LEU A 244 16.67 1.77 10.21
CA LEU A 244 16.18 1.29 8.94
C LEU A 244 15.69 -0.14 9.12
N TYR A 245 14.45 -0.39 8.72
CA TYR A 245 13.87 -1.72 8.63
C TYR A 245 13.80 -2.06 7.15
N LEU A 246 14.51 -3.09 6.72
CA LEU A 246 14.61 -3.47 5.32
C LEU A 246 13.86 -4.77 5.09
N ARG A 247 13.12 -4.87 3.98
CA ARG A 247 12.49 -6.13 3.57
C ARG A 247 13.56 -7.05 2.98
N LEU A 248 14.22 -7.80 3.84
CA LEU A 248 15.29 -8.71 3.46
C LEU A 248 15.04 -10.09 4.06
N ASN A 249 15.40 -11.13 3.30
CA ASN A 249 15.51 -12.47 3.85
C ASN A 249 16.89 -12.58 4.53
N PRO A 250 16.96 -12.76 5.87
CA PRO A 250 18.23 -12.88 6.56
C PRO A 250 19.10 -14.03 6.02
N ASP A 251 18.48 -15.10 5.55
CA ASP A 251 19.18 -16.29 5.03
C ASP A 251 19.86 -16.04 3.68
N GLU A 252 19.43 -15.01 2.94
CA GLU A 252 20.02 -14.61 1.66
C GLU A 252 21.22 -13.66 1.85
N ILE A 253 21.46 -13.18 3.07
CA ILE A 253 22.52 -12.22 3.39
C ILE A 253 23.63 -12.91 4.18
N MET A 254 24.46 -13.66 3.44
CA MET A 254 25.71 -14.24 3.95
C MET A 254 26.78 -13.14 4.12
N ASP A 255 26.72 -12.30 5.17
CA ASP A 255 27.92 -11.71 5.86
C ASP A 255 27.66 -10.51 6.79
N CYS A 256 26.41 -10.08 7.04
CA CYS A 256 26.19 -8.92 7.91
C CYS A 256 26.09 -9.30 9.40
N GLN A 257 27.17 -9.85 9.98
CA GLN A 257 27.20 -10.32 11.39
C GLN A 257 26.99 -9.23 12.46
N HIS A 258 26.94 -7.94 12.13
CA HIS A 258 26.96 -6.87 13.15
C HIS A 258 25.78 -5.88 13.14
N PHE A 259 24.81 -5.98 12.23
CA PHE A 259 23.81 -4.91 12.07
C PHE A 259 22.38 -5.33 11.74
N LEU A 260 22.07 -6.62 11.70
CA LEU A 260 20.72 -7.11 11.37
C LEU A 260 20.12 -7.80 12.60
N GLU A 261 19.14 -7.16 13.21
CA GLU A 261 18.25 -7.81 14.18
C GLU A 261 16.87 -8.03 13.55
N PRO A 262 16.18 -9.15 13.85
CA PRO A 262 14.81 -9.35 13.39
C PRO A 262 13.92 -8.21 13.87
N ALA A 263 13.20 -7.55 12.95
CA ALA A 263 12.27 -6.50 13.29
C ALA A 263 11.12 -7.09 14.14
N LYS A 264 10.98 -6.64 15.39
CA LYS A 264 9.90 -7.11 16.27
C LYS A 264 8.55 -6.40 16.05
N ASN A 265 8.55 -5.31 15.27
CA ASN A 265 7.42 -4.37 15.17
C ASN A 265 6.92 -4.11 13.74
N PHE A 266 7.51 -4.75 12.73
CA PHE A 266 7.15 -4.56 11.32
C PHE A 266 7.00 -5.96 10.71
N VAL A 267 5.75 -6.37 10.46
CA VAL A 267 5.39 -7.64 9.80
C VAL A 267 4.53 -7.29 8.60
#